data_AF-A0A6P5Y5Q0-F1
#
_entry.id   AF-A0A6P5Y5Q0-F1
#
_cell.length_a   1.000
_cell.length_b   1.000
_cell.length_c   1.000
_cell.angle_alpha   90.00
_cell.angle_beta   90.00
_cell.angle_gamma   90.00
#
_symmetry.space_group_name_H-M   'P 1'
#
loop_
_entity.id
_entity.type
_entity.pdbx_description
1 polymer ?
#
loop_
_entity_poly.entity_id
_entity_poly.type
_entity_poly.pdbx_seq_one_letter_code
_entity_poly.pdbx_strand_id
1 'polypeptide(L)'
;MPVGIPKVPFQVPGDNDASWVDIYNRIYRERLLFLGKELDIQTSNQLAGIMIYLSIESNSRDLFFFINSPGGGIVSGLSLFDTMQAVEPDVHTLAMGLTASIAAFLLVGGEITKRRAFPHARVMIHQPISMLKDDGFKDWVMETDEVMKMQEDIIEAYVQRTGQPRWVINKDMERDNFMSAKEAKDHGIVDHIVRTESRPIVNEKPIVNEKPIVNEKPIVNEKPIVNNKPIVNEKPIVNEKPIVNEKPIVNEKPIVNNKPIVNNKPIVNNKPIVNKKWRLVNDNGNGRPPFDDNGNGRPPFDDNGTPFNFDLD
;
A
#
# COMPACT_ATOMS: atom_id res chain seq x y z
N MET A 1 -17.11 18.85 23.83
CA MET A 1 -16.11 17.83 24.20
C MET A 1 -15.46 17.33 22.92
N PRO A 2 -14.14 17.07 22.88
CA PRO A 2 -13.57 16.31 21.77
C PRO A 2 -14.26 14.94 21.70
N VAL A 3 -14.56 14.47 20.49
CA VAL A 3 -15.09 13.12 20.30
C VAL A 3 -13.96 12.14 20.63
N GLY A 4 -14.18 11.27 21.61
CA GLY A 4 -13.19 10.27 22.01
C GLY A 4 -12.87 9.30 20.86
N ILE A 5 -11.69 8.68 20.90
CA ILE A 5 -11.30 7.70 19.88
C ILE A 5 -12.31 6.53 19.89
N PRO A 6 -12.95 6.18 18.76
CA PRO A 6 -13.87 5.06 18.70
C PRO A 6 -13.18 3.74 19.07
N LYS A 7 -13.89 2.92 19.86
CA LYS A 7 -13.44 1.58 20.23
C LYS A 7 -14.15 0.50 19.43
N VAL A 8 -13.45 -0.59 19.17
CA VAL A 8 -13.95 -1.76 18.45
C VAL A 8 -13.61 -3.05 19.21
N PRO A 9 -14.43 -4.11 19.10
CA PRO A 9 -14.14 -5.38 19.73
C PRO A 9 -12.93 -6.07 19.05
N PHE A 10 -12.05 -6.63 19.87
CA PHE A 10 -10.92 -7.44 19.47
C PHE A 10 -10.85 -8.67 20.36
N GLN A 11 -11.10 -9.85 19.78
CA GLN A 11 -10.94 -11.13 20.46
C GLN A 11 -9.49 -11.58 20.32
N VAL A 12 -8.78 -11.77 21.44
CA VAL A 12 -7.47 -12.43 21.42
C VAL A 12 -7.69 -13.94 21.22
N PRO A 13 -6.89 -14.62 20.38
CA PRO A 13 -6.98 -16.07 20.26
C PRO A 13 -6.73 -16.76 21.61
N GLY A 14 -7.76 -17.43 22.15
CA GLY A 14 -7.73 -18.11 23.44
C GLY A 14 -8.53 -17.42 24.55
N ASP A 15 -8.90 -16.14 24.40
CA ASP A 15 -9.78 -15.45 25.34
C ASP A 15 -11.26 -15.77 25.05
N ASN A 16 -12.07 -15.85 26.13
CA ASN A 16 -13.52 -16.05 26.03
C ASN A 16 -14.27 -14.77 25.62
N ASP A 17 -13.78 -13.60 26.05
CA ASP A 17 -14.44 -12.31 25.85
C ASP A 17 -13.62 -11.36 24.97
N ALA A 18 -14.30 -10.51 24.20
CA ALA A 18 -13.65 -9.49 23.37
C ALA A 18 -13.20 -8.29 24.20
N SER A 19 -11.93 -7.89 24.03
CA SER A 19 -11.41 -6.63 24.56
C SER A 19 -11.82 -5.45 23.67
N TRP A 20 -12.15 -4.30 24.27
CA TRP A 20 -12.50 -3.08 23.53
C TRP A 20 -11.26 -2.20 23.33
N VAL A 21 -10.70 -2.23 22.13
CA VAL A 21 -9.48 -1.51 21.76
C VAL A 21 -9.78 -0.30 20.88
N ASP A 22 -8.91 0.70 20.92
CA ASP A 22 -9.00 1.88 20.05
C ASP A 22 -8.86 1.47 18.57
N ILE A 23 -9.66 2.10 17.69
CA ILE A 23 -9.70 1.77 16.25
C ILE A 23 -8.32 1.78 15.58
N TYR A 24 -7.43 2.71 15.96
CA TYR A 24 -6.06 2.79 15.44
C TYR A 24 -5.25 1.53 15.76
N ASN A 25 -5.33 1.01 16.99
CA ASN A 25 -4.65 -0.23 17.37
C ASN A 25 -5.20 -1.44 16.60
N ARG A 26 -6.49 -1.43 16.25
CA ARG A 26 -7.10 -2.50 15.44
C ARG A 26 -6.66 -2.45 13.98
N ILE A 27 -6.53 -1.26 13.37
CA ILE A 27 -6.14 -1.12 11.95
C ILE A 27 -4.63 -1.23 11.73
N TYR A 28 -3.78 -0.90 12.72
CA TYR A 28 -2.34 -1.18 12.64
C TYR A 28 -2.05 -2.69 12.51
N ARG A 29 -2.85 -3.57 13.15
CA ARG A 29 -2.77 -5.03 12.93
C ARG A 29 -3.22 -5.48 11.53
N GLU A 30 -4.02 -4.67 10.83
CA GLU A 30 -4.34 -4.85 9.39
C GLU A 30 -3.32 -4.15 8.48
N ARG A 31 -2.15 -3.75 9.02
CA ARG A 31 -1.04 -3.10 8.29
C ARG A 31 -1.38 -1.73 7.69
N LEU A 32 -2.40 -1.04 8.24
CA LEU A 32 -2.82 0.29 7.82
C LEU A 32 -2.27 1.36 8.79
N LEU A 33 -1.13 1.97 8.45
CA LEU A 33 -0.45 2.99 9.24
C LEU A 33 -0.88 4.41 8.81
N PHE A 34 -0.93 5.36 9.74
CA PHE A 34 -1.44 6.72 9.48
C PHE A 34 -0.51 7.80 10.07
N LEU A 35 -0.01 8.69 9.22
CA LEU A 35 0.60 9.96 9.60
C LEU A 35 -0.40 11.09 9.30
N GLY A 36 -1.27 11.37 10.27
CA GLY A 36 -2.38 12.35 10.15
C GLY A 36 -2.14 13.70 10.82
N LYS A 37 -0.88 14.02 11.16
CA LYS A 37 -0.45 15.24 11.86
C LYS A 37 0.99 15.60 11.51
N GLU A 38 1.51 16.67 12.09
CA GLU A 38 2.93 17.02 12.05
C GLU A 38 3.82 15.87 12.53
N LEU A 39 4.97 15.67 11.87
CA LEU A 39 5.92 14.61 12.17
C LEU A 39 6.94 15.05 13.23
N ASP A 40 6.71 14.61 14.45
CA ASP A 40 7.62 14.75 15.59
C ASP A 40 8.37 13.42 15.88
N ILE A 41 9.38 13.49 16.75
CA ILE A 41 10.21 12.33 17.17
C ILE A 41 9.34 11.21 17.76
N GLN A 42 8.30 11.53 18.54
CA GLN A 42 7.45 10.51 19.16
C GLN A 42 6.65 9.73 18.10
N THR A 43 6.13 10.44 17.11
CA THR A 43 5.31 9.90 16.02
C THR A 43 6.15 9.10 15.05
N SER A 44 7.35 9.59 14.71
CA SER A 44 8.33 8.86 13.92
C SER A 44 8.70 7.54 14.59
N ASN A 45 9.13 7.58 15.86
CA ASN A 45 9.47 6.38 16.63
C ASN A 45 8.30 5.39 16.75
N GLN A 46 7.07 5.90 16.92
CA GLN A 46 5.88 5.06 16.96
C GLN A 46 5.62 4.37 15.62
N LEU A 47 5.67 5.09 14.50
CA LEU A 47 5.47 4.54 13.16
C LEU A 47 6.57 3.53 12.80
N ALA A 48 7.83 3.88 13.04
CA ALA A 48 8.97 3.00 12.82
C ALA A 48 8.86 1.71 13.64
N GLY A 49 8.53 1.81 14.94
CA GLY A 49 8.32 0.65 15.80
C GLY A 49 7.17 -0.26 15.34
N ILE A 50 6.09 0.30 14.81
CA ILE A 50 4.98 -0.47 14.22
C ILE A 50 5.42 -1.16 12.92
N MET A 51 6.14 -0.47 12.02
CA MET A 51 6.66 -1.06 10.78
C MET A 51 7.59 -2.25 11.07
N ILE A 52 8.55 -2.08 11.99
CA ILE A 52 9.48 -3.14 12.42
C ILE A 52 8.72 -4.31 13.06
N TYR A 53 7.78 -4.05 13.98
CA TYR A 53 6.98 -5.10 14.61
C TYR A 53 6.18 -5.93 13.59
N LEU A 54 5.52 -5.26 12.62
CA LEU A 54 4.76 -5.94 11.58
C LEU A 54 5.67 -6.72 10.63
N SER A 55 6.85 -6.19 10.30
CA SER A 55 7.87 -6.93 9.52
C SER A 55 8.30 -8.23 10.22
N ILE A 56 8.40 -8.24 11.55
CA ILE A 56 8.71 -9.43 12.34
C ILE A 56 7.50 -10.40 12.39
N GLU A 57 6.27 -9.89 12.53
CA GLU A 57 5.05 -10.71 12.58
C GLU A 57 4.79 -11.45 11.24
N SER A 58 5.15 -10.83 10.12
CA SER A 58 5.19 -11.48 8.79
C SER A 58 5.95 -10.55 7.83
N ASN A 59 6.94 -11.09 7.14
CA ASN A 59 7.73 -10.36 6.15
C ASN A 59 7.11 -10.33 4.74
N SER A 60 6.02 -11.08 4.52
CA SER A 60 5.44 -11.32 3.20
C SER A 60 4.16 -10.55 2.86
N ARG A 61 3.61 -9.78 3.80
CA ARG A 61 2.40 -8.95 3.60
C ARG A 61 2.75 -7.47 3.63
N ASP A 62 2.43 -6.77 2.56
CA ASP A 62 2.75 -5.35 2.40
C ASP A 62 2.22 -4.43 3.53
N LEU A 63 2.88 -3.29 3.71
CA LEU A 63 2.49 -2.22 4.63
C LEU A 63 1.78 -1.09 3.85
N PHE A 64 0.74 -0.48 4.42
CA PHE A 64 0.00 0.62 3.79
C PHE A 64 0.07 1.88 4.66
N PHE A 65 0.87 2.85 4.23
CA PHE A 65 1.14 4.09 4.95
C PHE A 65 0.37 5.26 4.35
N PHE A 66 -0.69 5.69 5.04
CA PHE A 66 -1.53 6.82 4.68
C PHE A 66 -0.98 8.12 5.27
N ILE A 67 -0.78 9.13 4.43
CA ILE A 67 -0.07 10.36 4.78
C ILE A 67 -0.97 11.58 4.53
N ASN A 68 -1.34 12.28 5.60
CA ASN A 68 -2.01 13.58 5.62
C ASN A 68 -1.31 14.47 6.66
N SER A 69 -0.23 15.13 6.25
CA SER A 69 0.70 15.84 7.12
C SER A 69 1.34 17.05 6.43
N PRO A 70 1.53 18.17 7.15
CA PRO A 70 2.25 19.34 6.65
C PRO A 70 3.78 19.11 6.61
N GLY A 71 4.28 17.99 7.12
CA GLY A 71 5.71 17.74 7.35
C GLY A 71 6.05 17.77 8.84
N GLY A 72 7.28 18.17 9.18
CA GLY A 72 7.81 18.15 10.55
C GLY A 72 9.34 18.05 10.55
N GLY A 73 9.91 17.44 11.59
CA GLY A 73 11.36 17.36 11.78
C GLY A 73 12.09 16.51 10.74
N ILE A 74 13.16 17.05 10.15
CA ILE A 74 13.95 16.43 9.07
C ILE A 74 14.52 15.07 9.53
N VAL A 75 15.23 15.04 10.66
CA VAL A 75 15.80 13.82 11.26
C VAL A 75 14.73 12.76 11.54
N SER A 76 13.54 13.19 11.97
CA SER A 76 12.40 12.28 12.20
C SER A 76 11.87 11.69 10.90
N GLY A 77 11.90 12.44 9.81
CA GLY A 77 11.52 11.96 8.47
C GLY A 77 12.55 11.04 7.84
N LEU A 78 13.85 11.37 7.95
CA LEU A 78 14.93 10.51 7.47
C LEU A 78 14.94 9.16 8.21
N SER A 79 14.84 9.16 9.54
CA SER A 79 14.76 7.93 10.34
C SER A 79 13.56 7.04 9.96
N LEU A 80 12.41 7.64 9.64
CA LEU A 80 11.24 6.89 9.19
C LEU A 80 11.37 6.42 7.73
N PHE A 81 11.98 7.22 6.85
CA PHE A 81 12.31 6.84 5.48
C PHE A 81 13.25 5.63 5.45
N ASP A 82 14.32 5.66 6.25
CA ASP A 82 15.27 4.55 6.38
C ASP A 82 14.59 3.29 6.92
N THR A 83 13.70 3.46 7.90
CA THR A 83 12.89 2.34 8.40
C THR A 83 12.03 1.73 7.29
N MET A 84 11.42 2.56 6.43
CA MET A 84 10.65 2.09 5.27
C MET A 84 11.52 1.35 4.23
N GLN A 85 12.83 1.62 4.15
CA GLN A 85 13.75 0.88 3.26
C GLN A 85 14.34 -0.37 3.90
N ALA A 86 14.38 -0.44 5.24
CA ALA A 86 15.01 -1.52 5.98
C ALA A 86 14.06 -2.68 6.34
N VAL A 87 12.74 -2.46 6.33
CA VAL A 87 11.75 -3.53 6.52
C VAL A 87 11.60 -4.37 5.25
N GLU A 88 11.37 -5.67 5.41
CA GLU A 88 11.28 -6.61 4.28
C GLU A 88 9.96 -6.51 3.49
N PRO A 89 8.78 -6.20 4.07
CA PRO A 89 7.57 -5.94 3.31
C PRO A 89 7.56 -4.57 2.61
N ASP A 90 7.13 -4.56 1.35
CA ASP A 90 6.94 -3.33 0.56
C ASP A 90 6.00 -2.33 1.26
N VAL A 91 6.45 -1.07 1.38
CA VAL A 91 5.65 0.02 1.94
C VAL A 91 4.93 0.79 0.83
N HIS A 92 3.61 0.58 0.71
CA HIS A 92 2.74 1.42 -0.12
C HIS A 92 2.52 2.75 0.58
N THR A 93 2.75 3.86 -0.11
CA THR A 93 2.46 5.21 0.42
C THR A 93 1.22 5.79 -0.23
N LEU A 94 0.35 6.45 0.54
CA LEU A 94 -0.93 6.98 0.08
C LEU A 94 -1.15 8.42 0.55
N ALA A 95 -0.97 9.38 -0.37
CA ALA A 95 -1.23 10.80 -0.12
C ALA A 95 -2.74 11.06 0.04
N MET A 96 -3.12 11.64 1.17
CA MET A 96 -4.47 12.06 1.54
C MET A 96 -4.44 13.51 2.00
N GLY A 97 -5.42 14.33 1.59
CA GLY A 97 -5.49 15.73 2.04
C GLY A 97 -4.25 16.54 1.61
N LEU A 98 -3.40 16.89 2.58
CA LEU A 98 -2.11 17.55 2.36
C LEU A 98 -0.96 16.59 2.67
N THR A 99 0.03 16.50 1.79
CA THR A 99 1.25 15.73 2.00
C THR A 99 2.44 16.62 1.61
N ALA A 100 2.98 17.38 2.57
CA ALA A 100 3.92 18.47 2.33
C ALA A 100 5.29 18.27 2.99
N SER A 101 6.33 18.94 2.47
CA SER A 101 7.66 18.98 3.08
C SER A 101 8.20 17.55 3.28
N ILE A 102 8.73 17.21 4.46
CA ILE A 102 9.23 15.87 4.77
C ILE A 102 8.16 14.76 4.68
N ALA A 103 6.86 15.10 4.70
CA ALA A 103 5.79 14.12 4.44
C ALA A 103 5.66 13.78 2.93
N ALA A 104 5.97 14.72 2.03
CA ALA A 104 6.13 14.44 0.60
C ALA A 104 7.38 13.59 0.32
N PHE A 105 8.42 13.77 1.11
CA PHE A 105 9.62 12.91 1.06
C PHE A 105 9.29 11.47 1.48
N LEU A 106 8.55 11.28 2.57
CA LEU A 106 8.03 9.96 2.95
C LEU A 106 7.11 9.36 1.88
N LEU A 107 6.29 10.18 1.22
CA LEU A 107 5.44 9.72 0.11
C LEU A 107 6.26 9.16 -1.06
N VAL A 108 7.32 9.87 -1.50
CA VAL A 108 8.18 9.39 -2.59
C VAL A 108 9.01 8.16 -2.20
N GLY A 109 9.30 8.02 -0.90
CA GLY A 109 10.03 6.90 -0.29
C GLY A 109 9.29 5.57 -0.20
N GLY A 110 8.02 5.51 -0.60
CA GLY A 110 7.32 4.24 -0.76
C GLY A 110 7.92 3.37 -1.88
N GLU A 111 7.49 2.11 -1.93
CA GLU A 111 7.95 1.17 -2.95
C GLU A 111 7.50 1.59 -4.35
N ILE A 112 8.40 1.45 -5.34
CA ILE A 112 8.16 1.91 -6.72
C ILE A 112 6.99 1.12 -7.31
N THR A 113 6.13 1.79 -8.09
CA THR A 113 4.81 1.31 -8.56
C THR A 113 3.71 1.22 -7.49
N LYS A 114 4.04 1.34 -6.20
CA LYS A 114 3.10 1.22 -5.08
C LYS A 114 2.74 2.56 -4.41
N ARG A 115 3.30 3.69 -4.87
CA ARG A 115 3.01 5.04 -4.34
C ARG A 115 1.76 5.62 -4.97
N ARG A 116 0.84 6.16 -4.17
CA ARG A 116 -0.50 6.58 -4.62
C ARG A 116 -0.91 7.93 -4.07
N ALA A 117 -1.77 8.64 -4.81
CA ALA A 117 -2.44 9.84 -4.34
C ALA A 117 -3.96 9.73 -4.50
N PHE A 118 -4.73 10.20 -3.52
CA PHE A 118 -6.18 10.40 -3.68
C PHE A 118 -6.44 11.54 -4.68
N PRO A 119 -7.56 11.54 -5.45
CA PRO A 119 -7.79 12.50 -6.54
C PRO A 119 -7.71 13.99 -6.15
N HIS A 120 -7.99 14.32 -4.89
CA HIS A 120 -7.96 15.68 -4.36
C HIS A 120 -6.78 15.97 -3.43
N ALA A 121 -5.83 15.04 -3.30
CA ALA A 121 -4.61 15.26 -2.53
C ALA A 121 -3.81 16.45 -3.10
N ARG A 122 -3.07 17.10 -2.22
CA ARG A 122 -2.07 18.11 -2.52
C ARG A 122 -0.73 17.63 -2.00
N VAL A 123 0.22 17.49 -2.90
CA VAL A 123 1.63 17.25 -2.54
C VAL A 123 2.33 18.60 -2.55
N MET A 124 3.24 18.85 -1.62
CA MET A 124 4.10 20.04 -1.68
C MET A 124 5.55 19.66 -1.37
N ILE A 125 6.46 20.10 -2.23
CA ILE A 125 7.90 19.99 -2.02
C ILE A 125 8.51 21.39 -1.91
N HIS A 126 9.54 21.51 -1.07
CA HIS A 126 10.33 22.72 -0.83
C HIS A 126 11.66 22.31 -0.19
N GLN A 127 12.63 23.21 -0.17
CA GLN A 127 13.91 23.03 0.50
C GLN A 127 13.73 22.93 2.03
N PRO A 128 14.59 22.15 2.74
CA PRO A 128 14.55 22.10 4.19
C PRO A 128 14.75 23.50 4.81
N ILE A 129 13.90 23.86 5.77
CA ILE A 129 14.00 25.13 6.50
C ILE A 129 14.65 24.85 7.86
N SER A 130 15.80 25.49 8.12
CA SER A 130 16.39 25.48 9.45
C SER A 130 15.90 26.67 10.28
N MET A 131 15.29 26.39 11.43
CA MET A 131 14.91 27.40 12.43
C MET A 131 15.98 27.46 13.52
N LEU A 132 17.14 28.02 13.16
CA LEU A 132 18.29 28.15 14.04
C LEU A 132 17.96 29.07 15.24
N LYS A 133 18.46 28.70 16.41
CA LYS A 133 18.52 29.61 17.57
C LYS A 133 19.74 30.51 17.43
N ASP A 134 19.65 31.70 18.02
CA ASP A 134 20.76 32.67 18.00
C ASP A 134 21.73 32.36 19.15
N ASP A 135 22.50 31.28 19.00
CA ASP A 135 23.53 30.81 19.95
C ASP A 135 24.96 31.19 19.54
N GLY A 136 25.22 31.39 18.24
CA GLY A 136 26.38 32.13 17.75
C GLY A 136 26.88 31.69 16.38
N PHE A 137 27.73 32.51 15.74
CA PHE A 137 28.17 32.27 14.36
C PHE A 137 28.83 30.91 14.11
N LYS A 138 29.54 30.33 15.09
CA LYS A 138 30.19 29.03 14.92
C LYS A 138 29.21 27.87 14.94
N ASP A 139 28.27 27.89 15.88
CA ASP A 139 27.26 26.86 16.03
C ASP A 139 26.27 26.93 14.85
N TRP A 140 25.95 28.15 14.40
CA TRP A 140 25.26 28.44 13.14
C TRP A 140 25.94 27.78 11.92
N VAL A 141 27.26 27.89 11.76
CA VAL A 141 27.98 27.23 10.64
C VAL A 141 27.87 25.71 10.72
N MET A 142 28.04 25.11 11.91
CA MET A 142 28.01 23.65 12.07
C MET A 142 26.61 23.07 11.81
N GLU A 143 25.57 23.65 12.42
CA GLU A 143 24.19 23.20 12.24
C GLU A 143 23.72 23.40 10.78
N THR A 144 24.19 24.48 10.12
CA THR A 144 23.90 24.69 8.69
C THR A 144 24.58 23.64 7.80
N ASP A 145 25.82 23.24 8.08
CA ASP A 145 26.53 22.20 7.32
C ASP A 145 25.81 20.83 7.42
N GLU A 146 25.31 20.47 8.61
CA GLU A 146 24.51 19.26 8.80
C GLU A 146 23.15 19.32 8.09
N VAL A 147 22.47 20.47 8.11
CA VAL A 147 21.22 20.66 7.35
C VAL A 147 21.46 20.56 5.84
N MET A 148 22.59 21.07 5.33
CA MET A 148 22.95 20.98 3.92
C MET A 148 23.25 19.54 3.48
N LYS A 149 23.85 18.71 4.36
CA LYS A 149 24.03 17.26 4.11
C LYS A 149 22.68 16.54 4.05
N MET A 150 21.80 16.76 5.03
CA MET A 150 20.46 16.18 5.01
C MET A 150 19.63 16.65 3.79
N GLN A 151 19.83 17.88 3.33
CA GLN A 151 19.22 18.38 2.10
C GLN A 151 19.75 17.66 0.86
N GLU A 152 21.06 17.39 0.80
CA GLU A 152 21.70 16.63 -0.27
C GLU A 152 21.12 15.20 -0.37
N ASP A 153 21.03 14.50 0.76
CA ASP A 153 20.45 13.15 0.85
C ASP A 153 18.99 13.11 0.38
N ILE A 154 18.19 14.11 0.78
CA ILE A 154 16.78 14.25 0.36
C ILE A 154 16.69 14.48 -1.16
N ILE A 155 17.49 15.37 -1.72
CA ILE A 155 17.50 15.67 -3.17
C ILE A 155 17.89 14.42 -3.95
N GLU A 156 18.93 13.71 -3.53
CA GLU A 156 19.41 12.49 -4.21
C GLU A 156 18.35 11.38 -4.19
N ALA A 157 17.68 11.16 -3.05
CA ALA A 157 16.57 10.23 -2.97
C ALA A 157 15.35 10.64 -3.83
N TYR A 158 15.06 11.95 -3.97
CA TYR A 158 14.07 12.43 -4.94
C TYR A 158 14.49 12.13 -6.40
N VAL A 159 15.75 12.41 -6.77
CA VAL A 159 16.28 12.11 -8.11
C VAL A 159 16.14 10.62 -8.43
N GLN A 160 16.59 9.75 -7.52
CA GLN A 160 16.53 8.30 -7.69
C GLN A 160 15.10 7.76 -7.81
N ARG A 161 14.15 8.27 -7.02
CA ARG A 161 12.77 7.73 -6.96
C ARG A 161 11.76 8.40 -7.90
N THR A 162 12.04 9.60 -8.39
CA THR A 162 11.19 10.25 -9.41
C THR A 162 11.72 10.01 -10.83
N GLY A 163 13.02 9.77 -10.99
CA GLY A 163 13.70 9.76 -12.29
C GLY A 163 13.89 11.16 -12.90
N GLN A 164 13.54 12.22 -12.19
CA GLN A 164 13.78 13.60 -12.63
C GLN A 164 15.27 13.94 -12.54
N PRO A 165 15.82 14.71 -13.49
CA PRO A 165 17.19 15.17 -13.38
C PRO A 165 17.33 16.16 -12.21
N ARG A 166 18.46 16.09 -11.50
CA ARG A 166 18.74 16.86 -10.29
C ARG A 166 18.43 18.36 -10.36
N TRP A 167 18.63 19.00 -11.51
CA TRP A 167 18.33 20.42 -11.70
C TRP A 167 16.83 20.74 -11.67
N VAL A 168 15.96 19.79 -12.07
CA VAL A 168 14.49 19.91 -11.92
C VAL A 168 14.13 19.84 -10.45
N ILE A 169 14.61 18.82 -9.72
CA ILE A 169 14.36 18.68 -8.26
C ILE A 169 14.81 19.94 -7.50
N ASN A 170 16.02 20.44 -7.74
CA ASN A 170 16.52 21.65 -7.09
C ASN A 170 15.65 22.88 -7.36
N LYS A 171 15.24 23.09 -8.62
CA LYS A 171 14.39 24.21 -9.01
C LYS A 171 12.98 24.10 -8.42
N ASP A 172 12.43 22.90 -8.42
CA ASP A 172 11.09 22.61 -7.92
C ASP A 172 11.02 22.63 -6.38
N MET A 173 12.17 22.51 -5.69
CA MET A 173 12.29 22.66 -4.24
C MET A 173 12.72 24.08 -3.81
N GLU A 174 13.13 24.97 -4.71
CA GLU A 174 13.63 26.32 -4.34
C GLU A 174 12.58 27.13 -3.54
N ARG A 175 11.28 26.86 -3.77
CA ARG A 175 10.14 27.45 -3.07
C ARG A 175 9.05 26.39 -2.88
N ASP A 176 8.05 26.70 -2.05
CA ASP A 176 6.80 25.94 -1.91
C ASP A 176 6.16 25.62 -3.27
N ASN A 177 6.32 24.38 -3.73
CA ASN A 177 5.78 23.90 -5.00
C ASN A 177 4.63 22.94 -4.74
N PHE A 178 3.40 23.45 -4.85
CA PHE A 178 2.17 22.69 -4.64
C PHE A 178 1.71 22.00 -5.93
N MET A 179 1.62 20.67 -5.86
CA MET A 179 1.17 19.80 -6.95
C MET A 179 -0.19 19.16 -6.61
N SER A 180 -1.08 19.09 -7.59
CA SER A 180 -2.23 18.19 -7.54
C SER A 180 -1.79 16.72 -7.63
N ALA A 181 -2.68 15.79 -7.32
CA ALA A 181 -2.45 14.35 -7.50
C ALA A 181 -2.07 13.96 -8.95
N LYS A 182 -2.43 14.76 -9.96
CA LYS A 182 -1.98 14.55 -11.35
C LYS A 182 -0.56 15.06 -11.56
N GLU A 183 -0.27 16.28 -11.14
CA GLU A 183 1.08 16.87 -11.28
C GLU A 183 2.11 16.06 -10.50
N ALA A 184 1.81 15.65 -9.26
CA ALA A 184 2.70 14.79 -8.47
C ALA A 184 2.95 13.42 -9.12
N LYS A 185 1.98 12.92 -9.92
CA LYS A 185 2.15 11.69 -10.68
C LYS A 185 2.99 11.90 -11.94
N ASP A 186 2.74 12.98 -12.68
CA ASP A 186 3.51 13.32 -13.88
C ASP A 186 4.96 13.75 -13.53
N HIS A 187 5.18 14.25 -12.31
CA HIS A 187 6.50 14.53 -11.73
C HIS A 187 7.25 13.26 -11.30
N GLY A 188 6.54 12.17 -10.98
CA GLY A 188 7.13 10.90 -10.54
C GLY A 188 7.17 10.69 -9.02
N ILE A 189 6.56 11.57 -8.23
CA ILE A 189 6.44 11.44 -6.76
C ILE A 189 5.50 10.29 -6.39
N VAL A 190 4.44 10.09 -7.19
CA VAL A 190 3.51 8.96 -7.04
C VAL A 190 3.30 8.24 -8.37
N ASP A 191 3.04 6.94 -8.32
CA ASP A 191 2.86 6.13 -9.53
C ASP A 191 1.41 6.18 -10.03
N HIS A 192 0.45 6.26 -9.11
CA HIS A 192 -0.98 6.08 -9.41
C HIS A 192 -1.89 7.07 -8.67
N ILE A 193 -2.96 7.50 -9.34
CA ILE A 193 -4.09 8.17 -8.68
C ILE A 193 -5.11 7.09 -8.30
N VAL A 194 -5.57 7.10 -7.04
CA VAL A 194 -6.60 6.18 -6.54
C VAL A 194 -7.90 6.40 -7.34
N ARG A 195 -8.43 5.34 -7.96
CA ARG A 195 -9.69 5.39 -8.70
C ARG A 195 -10.86 5.13 -7.75
N THR A 196 -11.95 5.89 -7.91
CA THR A 196 -13.18 5.79 -7.10
C THR A 196 -13.98 4.49 -7.34
N GLU A 197 -13.62 3.73 -8.37
CA GLU A 197 -14.32 2.51 -8.83
C GLU A 197 -14.11 1.30 -7.90
N SER A 198 -14.87 1.25 -6.81
CA SER A 198 -15.35 0.07 -6.04
C SER A 198 -14.40 -1.05 -5.59
N ARG A 199 -13.10 -1.01 -5.89
CA ARG A 199 -12.10 -1.96 -5.36
C ARG A 199 -11.52 -1.47 -4.04
N PRO A 200 -11.38 -2.33 -3.02
CA PRO A 200 -10.71 -1.94 -1.78
C PRO A 200 -9.25 -1.60 -2.07
N ILE A 201 -8.75 -0.56 -1.40
CA ILE A 201 -7.36 -0.09 -1.58
C ILE A 201 -6.36 -1.17 -1.14
N VAL A 202 -6.75 -1.98 -0.16
CA VAL A 202 -6.04 -3.15 0.35
C VAL A 202 -6.86 -4.39 -0.02
N ASN A 203 -6.29 -5.30 -0.82
CA ASN A 203 -7.00 -6.49 -1.32
C ASN A 203 -6.91 -7.71 -0.39
N GLU A 204 -6.22 -7.60 0.74
CA GLU A 204 -6.25 -8.63 1.77
C GLU A 204 -7.57 -8.56 2.53
N LYS A 205 -8.35 -9.65 2.47
CA LYS A 205 -9.38 -9.87 3.49
C LYS A 205 -8.67 -9.97 4.85
N PRO A 206 -9.19 -9.34 5.93
CA PRO A 206 -8.72 -9.62 7.27
C PRO A 206 -8.70 -11.13 7.48
N ILE A 207 -7.57 -11.68 7.96
CA ILE A 207 -7.47 -13.11 8.28
C ILE A 207 -8.25 -13.34 9.58
N VAL A 208 -9.57 -13.50 9.42
CA VAL A 208 -10.43 -14.08 10.45
C VAL A 208 -10.06 -15.56 10.50
N ASN A 209 -9.16 -15.92 11.43
CA ASN A 209 -8.82 -17.32 11.70
C ASN A 209 -10.11 -18.14 11.85
N GLU A 210 -10.25 -19.17 11.02
CA GLU A 210 -11.53 -19.85 10.85
C GLU A 210 -11.97 -20.61 12.12
N LYS A 211 -13.18 -20.27 12.59
CA LYS A 211 -14.15 -21.03 13.41
C LYS A 211 -13.67 -21.90 14.59
N PRO A 212 -14.38 -21.87 15.73
CA PRO A 212 -14.12 -22.80 16.83
C PRO A 212 -14.41 -24.25 16.42
N ILE A 213 -13.56 -25.17 16.87
CA ILE A 213 -13.76 -26.61 16.75
C ILE A 213 -14.96 -27.00 17.64
N VAL A 214 -16.11 -27.29 17.03
CA VAL A 214 -17.25 -27.85 17.74
C VAL A 214 -16.96 -29.33 18.02
N ASN A 215 -16.50 -29.63 19.23
CA ASN A 215 -16.38 -31.00 19.72
C ASN A 215 -17.78 -31.58 20.00
N GLU A 216 -18.39 -32.21 19.00
CA GLU A 216 -19.57 -33.04 19.23
C GLU A 216 -19.19 -34.35 19.94
N LYS A 217 -19.62 -34.47 21.21
CA LYS A 217 -20.10 -35.73 21.82
C LYS A 217 -20.74 -35.45 23.19
N PRO A 218 -22.08 -35.46 23.31
CA PRO A 218 -22.73 -35.53 24.61
C PRO A 218 -22.66 -36.97 25.13
N ILE A 219 -22.04 -37.16 26.30
CA ILE A 219 -22.10 -38.45 27.02
C ILE A 219 -23.37 -38.45 27.87
N VAL A 220 -24.21 -39.48 27.65
CA VAL A 220 -25.44 -39.73 28.40
C VAL A 220 -25.11 -40.07 29.85
N ASN A 221 -25.88 -39.52 30.80
CA ASN A 221 -26.04 -40.06 32.15
C ASN A 221 -27.48 -39.82 32.66
N GLU A 222 -27.90 -40.59 33.66
CA GLU A 222 -29.28 -41.09 33.77
C GLU A 222 -30.24 -40.27 34.67
N LYS A 223 -31.55 -40.58 34.56
CA LYS A 223 -32.68 -40.14 35.41
C LYS A 223 -32.63 -40.81 36.81
N PRO A 224 -33.37 -40.37 37.88
CA PRO A 224 -34.80 -39.94 37.95
C PRO A 224 -35.04 -38.67 38.86
N ILE A 225 -36.23 -38.16 39.25
CA ILE A 225 -37.46 -38.68 39.92
C ILE A 225 -38.70 -37.75 39.62
N VAL A 226 -39.88 -38.01 40.21
CA VAL A 226 -41.28 -37.74 39.76
C VAL A 226 -42.09 -36.74 40.65
N ASN A 227 -43.29 -36.32 40.18
CA ASN A 227 -44.42 -35.55 40.79
C ASN A 227 -44.51 -34.06 40.37
N ASN A 228 -45.68 -33.44 40.06
CA ASN A 228 -47.09 -33.85 40.07
C ASN A 228 -47.93 -33.17 38.95
N LYS A 229 -49.14 -33.70 38.67
CA LYS A 229 -50.17 -33.25 37.67
C LYS A 229 -51.28 -32.40 38.38
N PRO A 230 -52.41 -31.96 37.75
CA PRO A 230 -52.76 -31.77 36.32
C PRO A 230 -53.59 -30.48 35.96
N ILE A 231 -53.49 -30.00 34.71
CA ILE A 231 -54.61 -29.49 33.86
C ILE A 231 -54.20 -29.84 32.40
N VAL A 232 -54.97 -30.38 31.43
CA VAL A 232 -56.41 -30.72 31.21
C VAL A 232 -57.22 -29.72 30.36
N ASN A 233 -56.87 -29.63 29.06
CA ASN A 233 -57.71 -29.73 27.84
C ASN A 233 -56.85 -29.38 26.60
N GLU A 234 -57.15 -29.70 25.33
CA GLU A 234 -58.22 -30.53 24.70
C GLU A 234 -57.68 -31.21 23.41
N LYS A 235 -58.54 -31.93 22.64
CA LYS A 235 -58.22 -32.70 21.40
C LYS A 235 -59.53 -33.15 20.72
N PRO A 236 -59.55 -33.85 19.55
CA PRO A 236 -58.60 -33.97 18.42
C PRO A 236 -59.31 -33.90 17.02
N ILE A 237 -58.57 -34.04 15.89
CA ILE A 237 -58.92 -34.93 14.73
C ILE A 237 -57.60 -35.48 14.14
N VAL A 238 -57.61 -36.67 13.53
CA VAL A 238 -56.44 -37.51 13.16
C VAL A 238 -56.56 -38.03 11.71
N ASN A 239 -55.43 -38.54 11.18
CA ASN A 239 -55.19 -39.51 10.07
C ASN A 239 -54.45 -38.89 8.85
N GLU A 240 -53.47 -39.53 8.18
CA GLU A 240 -52.84 -40.87 8.30
C GLU A 240 -51.41 -40.89 7.65
N LYS A 241 -50.70 -42.03 7.72
CA LYS A 241 -49.36 -42.38 7.14
C LYS A 241 -49.34 -43.93 6.93
N PRO A 242 -48.36 -44.61 6.28
CA PRO A 242 -47.19 -44.22 5.45
C PRO A 242 -47.05 -45.11 4.15
N ILE A 243 -45.83 -45.61 3.78
CA ILE A 243 -45.43 -46.69 2.78
C ILE A 243 -44.98 -46.17 1.38
N VAL A 244 -43.88 -46.61 0.69
CA VAL A 244 -42.69 -47.48 0.98
C VAL A 244 -41.49 -47.12 0.05
N ASN A 245 -40.29 -47.66 0.33
CA ASN A 245 -39.03 -47.57 -0.43
C ASN A 245 -39.09 -48.04 -1.91
N GLU A 246 -38.14 -47.58 -2.76
CA GLU A 246 -37.17 -48.49 -3.43
C GLU A 246 -36.02 -47.75 -4.17
N LYS A 247 -34.87 -48.44 -4.31
CA LYS A 247 -33.74 -48.13 -5.21
C LYS A 247 -33.33 -49.43 -5.92
N PRO A 248 -33.05 -49.39 -7.23
CA PRO A 248 -32.08 -50.28 -7.86
C PRO A 248 -30.84 -49.52 -8.37
N ILE A 249 -29.87 -50.26 -8.92
CA ILE A 249 -28.44 -49.92 -9.06
C ILE A 249 -27.94 -50.38 -10.45
N VAL A 250 -27.12 -49.56 -11.16
CA VAL A 250 -26.17 -49.95 -12.27
C VAL A 250 -26.83 -50.41 -13.60
N ASN A 251 -26.32 -50.23 -14.83
CA ASN A 251 -25.14 -49.58 -15.48
C ASN A 251 -25.65 -48.96 -16.83
N GLU A 252 -24.96 -48.09 -17.58
CA GLU A 252 -23.82 -48.36 -18.47
C GLU A 252 -23.14 -47.04 -18.94
N LYS A 253 -21.87 -47.12 -19.39
CA LYS A 253 -21.16 -46.08 -20.16
C LYS A 253 -20.62 -46.68 -21.47
N PRO A 254 -20.64 -45.95 -22.59
CA PRO A 254 -19.66 -46.11 -23.65
C PRO A 254 -18.41 -45.23 -23.41
N ILE A 255 -17.25 -45.76 -23.77
CA ILE A 255 -15.94 -45.10 -23.73
C ILE A 255 -15.49 -44.83 -25.18
N VAL A 256 -15.05 -43.60 -25.50
CA VAL A 256 -14.05 -43.37 -26.55
C VAL A 256 -13.07 -42.29 -26.10
N ASN A 257 -11.77 -42.60 -26.19
CA ASN A 257 -10.66 -41.70 -25.89
C ASN A 257 -10.32 -40.79 -27.09
N ASN A 258 -9.82 -39.58 -26.82
CA ASN A 258 -8.37 -39.32 -26.97
C ASN A 258 -7.98 -37.91 -26.48
N LYS A 259 -6.98 -37.87 -25.59
CA LYS A 259 -6.11 -36.69 -25.42
C LYS A 259 -5.10 -36.65 -26.58
N PRO A 260 -4.46 -35.50 -26.80
CA PRO A 260 -3.03 -35.49 -26.53
C PRO A 260 -2.64 -34.52 -25.40
N ILE A 261 -1.57 -34.88 -24.70
CA ILE A 261 -0.78 -34.01 -23.82
C ILE A 261 0.45 -33.59 -24.63
N VAL A 262 0.92 -32.36 -24.50
CA VAL A 262 2.36 -31.97 -24.33
C VAL A 262 2.50 -30.45 -24.30
N ASN A 263 3.43 -29.97 -23.46
CA ASN A 263 3.83 -28.58 -23.27
C ASN A 263 4.28 -27.86 -24.56
N ASN A 264 4.04 -26.55 -24.64
CA ASN A 264 5.12 -25.56 -24.80
C ASN A 264 4.66 -24.11 -24.49
N LYS A 265 5.61 -23.34 -23.93
CA LYS A 265 5.65 -21.91 -23.50
C LYS A 265 4.49 -20.95 -23.87
N PRO A 266 4.16 -19.98 -23.00
CA PRO A 266 3.33 -18.84 -23.39
C PRO A 266 4.06 -17.96 -24.42
N ILE A 267 3.40 -17.69 -25.54
CA ILE A 267 3.89 -16.75 -26.55
C ILE A 267 3.54 -15.33 -26.08
N VAL A 268 4.56 -14.55 -25.70
CA VAL A 268 4.45 -13.11 -25.52
C VAL A 268 4.49 -12.47 -26.91
N ASN A 269 3.42 -11.78 -27.32
CA ASN A 269 3.52 -10.76 -28.37
C ASN A 269 2.31 -9.79 -28.39
N ASN A 270 2.30 -8.83 -27.47
CA ASN A 270 1.63 -7.55 -27.69
C ASN A 270 2.72 -6.48 -27.74
N LYS A 271 3.10 -6.06 -28.95
CA LYS A 271 4.04 -4.93 -29.14
C LYS A 271 3.44 -3.65 -28.54
N PRO A 272 4.27 -2.73 -28.00
CA PRO A 272 3.81 -1.39 -27.66
C PRO A 272 3.22 -0.70 -28.90
N ILE A 273 2.12 0.03 -28.73
CA ILE A 273 1.59 0.90 -29.79
C ILE A 273 2.52 2.10 -29.89
N VAL A 274 3.52 2.01 -30.78
CA VAL A 274 4.46 3.11 -31.05
C VAL A 274 3.69 4.24 -31.74
N ASN A 275 3.40 5.29 -30.98
CA ASN A 275 2.79 6.50 -31.52
C ASN A 275 3.82 7.21 -32.43
N LYS A 276 3.52 7.37 -33.72
CA LYS A 276 4.50 7.72 -34.78
C LYS A 276 5.10 9.13 -34.70
N LYS A 277 4.78 9.91 -33.66
CA LYS A 277 5.16 11.33 -33.49
C LYS A 277 6.46 11.57 -32.71
N TRP A 278 7.01 10.56 -32.04
CA TRP A 278 8.22 10.73 -31.21
C TRP A 278 9.49 10.39 -31.98
N ARG A 279 10.39 11.36 -32.16
CA ARG A 279 11.72 11.17 -32.76
C ARG A 279 12.80 11.86 -31.93
N LEU A 280 13.95 11.20 -31.86
CA LEU A 280 15.22 11.74 -31.43
C LEU A 280 15.93 12.30 -32.66
N VAL A 281 16.32 13.57 -32.65
CA VAL A 281 16.95 14.26 -33.79
C VAL A 281 18.34 14.76 -33.37
N ASN A 282 19.35 14.56 -34.22
CA ASN A 282 20.69 15.13 -34.01
C ASN A 282 20.90 16.38 -34.87
N ASP A 283 21.97 17.13 -34.60
CA ASP A 283 22.28 18.40 -35.28
C ASP A 283 22.47 18.26 -36.81
N ASN A 284 22.65 17.03 -37.31
CA ASN A 284 22.73 16.71 -38.73
C ASN A 284 21.37 16.42 -39.38
N GLY A 285 20.25 16.60 -38.65
CA GLY A 285 18.90 16.34 -39.13
C GLY A 285 18.50 14.86 -39.21
N ASN A 286 19.33 13.94 -38.73
CA ASN A 286 19.01 12.51 -38.75
C ASN A 286 18.10 12.16 -37.57
N GLY A 287 16.87 11.76 -37.87
CA GLY A 287 15.86 11.36 -36.88
C GLY A 287 15.78 9.85 -36.68
N ARG A 288 15.75 9.37 -35.43
CA ARG A 288 15.48 7.96 -35.07
C ARG A 288 14.38 7.82 -34.01
N PRO A 289 13.61 6.72 -33.96
CA PRO A 289 12.66 6.49 -32.88
C PRO A 289 13.39 6.31 -31.53
N PRO A 290 12.79 6.71 -30.40
CA PRO A 290 13.40 6.56 -29.07
C PRO A 290 13.53 5.11 -28.59
N PHE A 291 12.86 4.16 -29.25
CA PHE A 291 12.88 2.73 -28.91
C PHE A 291 13.41 1.86 -30.08
N ASP A 292 13.88 0.65 -29.78
CA ASP A 292 14.15 -0.40 -30.77
C ASP A 292 12.87 -1.19 -31.14
N ASP A 293 12.97 -2.13 -32.08
CA ASP A 293 11.84 -2.96 -32.53
C ASP A 293 11.31 -3.95 -31.46
N ASN A 294 12.04 -4.08 -30.34
CA ASN A 294 11.70 -4.89 -29.18
C ASN A 294 11.10 -4.04 -28.04
N GLY A 295 11.11 -2.72 -28.15
CA GLY A 295 10.61 -1.78 -27.14
C GLY A 295 11.66 -1.29 -26.12
N ASN A 296 12.94 -1.61 -26.29
CA ASN A 296 14.02 -1.11 -25.42
C ASN A 296 14.34 0.34 -25.76
N GLY A 297 14.60 1.18 -24.75
CA GLY A 297 15.06 2.55 -24.95
C GLY A 297 16.43 2.59 -25.63
N ARG A 298 16.60 3.44 -26.64
CA ARG A 298 17.89 3.67 -27.28
C ARG A 298 18.71 4.69 -26.47
N PRO A 299 20.05 4.58 -26.43
CA PRO A 299 20.89 5.59 -25.77
C PRO A 299 20.70 6.98 -26.40
N PRO A 300 20.98 8.07 -25.68
CA PRO A 300 20.81 9.43 -26.21
C PRO A 300 21.94 9.89 -27.15
N PHE A 301 22.82 8.98 -27.62
CA PHE A 301 23.94 9.27 -28.52
C PHE A 301 23.96 8.34 -29.73
N ASP A 302 24.50 8.80 -30.87
CA ASP A 302 24.80 7.93 -32.03
C ASP A 302 26.09 7.12 -31.84
N ASP A 303 26.39 6.25 -32.81
CA ASP A 303 27.54 5.34 -32.74
C ASP A 303 28.90 6.08 -32.78
N ASN A 304 28.89 7.39 -33.09
CA ASN A 304 30.06 8.28 -33.04
C ASN A 304 30.09 9.16 -31.78
N GLY A 305 29.12 9.03 -30.88
CA GLY A 305 29.00 9.82 -29.65
C GLY A 305 28.22 11.14 -29.78
N THR A 306 27.58 11.42 -30.92
CA THR A 306 26.81 12.65 -31.13
C THR A 306 25.50 12.60 -30.35
N PRO A 307 25.15 13.60 -29.52
CA PRO A 307 23.88 13.60 -28.80
C PRO A 307 22.67 13.74 -29.74
N PHE A 308 21.56 13.13 -29.33
CA PHE A 308 20.23 13.39 -29.88
C PHE A 308 19.41 14.22 -28.91
N ASN A 309 18.72 15.23 -29.43
CA ASN A 309 17.72 15.99 -28.71
C ASN A 309 16.31 15.42 -28.94
N PHE A 310 15.41 15.62 -27.97
CA PHE A 310 13.99 15.33 -28.15
C PHE A 310 13.35 16.47 -28.95
N ASP A 311 12.76 16.14 -30.09
CA ASP A 311 12.02 17.09 -30.91
C ASP A 311 10.53 16.70 -30.97
N LEU A 312 9.65 17.70 -31.04
CA LEU A 312 8.19 17.55 -31.00
C LEU A 312 7.56 18.13 -32.27
N ASP A 313 7.52 17.32 -33.33
CA ASP A 313 6.60 17.50 -34.47
C ASP A 313 5.12 17.32 -34.03
#